data_AF-A0A2D4N6M5-F1
#
_entry.id   AF-A0A2D4N6M5-F1
#
_cell.length_a   1.000
_cell.length_b   1.000
_cell.length_c   1.000
_cell.angle_alpha   90.00
_cell.angle_beta   90.00
_cell.angle_gamma   90.00
#
_symmetry.space_group_name_H-M   'P 1'
#
loop_
_entity.id
_entity.type
_entity.pdbx_description
1 polymer ?
#
loop_
_entity_poly.entity_id
_entity_poly.type
_entity_poly.pdbx_seq_one_letter_code
_entity_poly.pdbx_strand_id
1 'polypeptide(L)'
;PFRFLSTCPSCESSEMSSMKSAIRYWRFAYFRMGIKHGEILQSGFFQASLAEINKRINFLERLGRYQTPDKKGQTQIVNPKLKSIIRASEQDFVTEIARSSIEEYEVFKKLLANEEEQRRQQEEAMEEFSDSENDDGSGSE
;
A
#
# COMPACT_ATOMS: atom_id res chain seq x y z
N PRO A 1 -14.49 -18.25 -10.56
CA PRO A 1 -13.07 -17.86 -10.35
C PRO A 1 -12.72 -16.38 -10.64
N PHE A 2 -13.48 -15.63 -11.45
CA PHE A 2 -13.15 -14.23 -11.79
C PHE A 2 -14.34 -13.24 -11.66
N ARG A 3 -15.17 -13.37 -10.61
CA ARG A 3 -16.31 -12.45 -10.37
C ARG A 3 -15.88 -11.00 -10.06
N PHE A 4 -14.59 -10.75 -9.83
CA PHE A 4 -14.07 -9.41 -9.57
C PHE A 4 -14.01 -8.53 -10.84
N LEU A 5 -13.74 -9.11 -12.01
CA LEU A 5 -13.70 -8.38 -13.28
C LEU A 5 -15.07 -7.81 -13.66
N SER A 6 -16.15 -8.54 -13.38
CA SER A 6 -17.52 -8.10 -13.69
C SER A 6 -18.07 -7.01 -12.77
N THR A 7 -17.40 -6.70 -11.65
CA THR A 7 -17.88 -5.73 -10.65
C THR A 7 -17.08 -4.43 -10.65
N CYS A 8 -16.04 -4.33 -11.49
CA CYS A 8 -15.15 -3.18 -11.58
C CYS A 8 -14.95 -2.78 -13.04
N PRO A 9 -15.74 -1.85 -13.59
CA PRO A 9 -15.50 -1.30 -14.94
C PRO A 9 -14.12 -0.60 -15.04
N SER A 10 -13.56 -0.14 -13.92
CA SER A 10 -12.19 0.38 -13.85
C SER A 10 -11.09 -0.69 -13.93
N CYS A 11 -11.42 -2.00 -13.94
CA CYS A 11 -10.45 -3.06 -14.23
C CYS A 11 -9.91 -3.00 -15.67
N GLU A 12 -10.56 -2.24 -16.55
CA GLU A 12 -10.04 -1.93 -17.89
C GLU A 12 -8.89 -0.91 -17.86
N SER A 13 -8.59 -0.31 -16.70
CA SER A 13 -7.34 0.43 -16.52
C SER A 13 -6.15 -0.52 -16.65
N SER A 14 -5.15 -0.10 -17.43
CA SER A 14 -4.00 -0.92 -17.83
C SER A 14 -3.25 -1.57 -16.65
N GLU A 15 -3.35 -1.00 -15.45
CA GLU A 15 -2.65 -1.42 -14.25
C GLU A 15 -3.11 -2.79 -13.72
N MET A 16 -4.39 -3.19 -13.88
CA MET A 16 -4.91 -4.48 -13.37
C MET A 16 -5.04 -5.57 -14.42
N SER A 17 -4.66 -5.28 -15.67
CA SER A 17 -4.65 -6.28 -16.75
C SER A 17 -3.64 -7.41 -16.48
N SER A 18 -2.61 -7.14 -15.68
CA SER A 18 -1.59 -8.13 -15.31
C SER A 18 -1.93 -8.91 -14.04
N MET A 19 -1.77 -10.24 -14.11
CA MET A 19 -1.85 -11.14 -12.95
C MET A 19 -0.91 -10.72 -11.81
N LYS A 20 0.27 -10.16 -12.13
CA LYS A 20 1.22 -9.66 -11.12
C LYS A 20 0.62 -8.50 -10.31
N SER A 21 -0.11 -7.60 -10.96
CA SER A 21 -0.78 -6.48 -10.29
C SER A 21 -1.91 -6.97 -9.40
N ALA A 22 -2.78 -7.85 -9.90
CA ALA A 22 -3.87 -8.42 -9.10
C ALA A 22 -3.35 -9.13 -7.82
N ILE A 23 -2.25 -9.89 -7.94
CA ILE A 23 -1.57 -10.51 -6.80
C ILE A 23 -1.06 -9.45 -5.83
N ARG A 24 -0.51 -8.33 -6.31
CA ARG A 24 0.01 -7.24 -5.47
C ARG A 24 -1.11 -6.57 -4.66
N TYR A 25 -2.24 -6.26 -5.30
CA TYR A 25 -3.42 -5.72 -4.62
C TYR A 25 -3.96 -6.70 -3.56
N TRP A 26 -4.06 -7.99 -3.91
CA TRP A 26 -4.51 -9.01 -2.97
C TRP A 26 -3.57 -9.17 -1.79
N ARG A 27 -2.25 -9.25 -2.03
CA ARG A 27 -1.25 -9.34 -0.97
C ARG A 27 -1.33 -8.14 -0.03
N PHE A 28 -1.51 -6.94 -0.57
CA PHE A 28 -1.69 -5.75 0.26
C PHE A 28 -2.96 -5.86 1.11
N ALA A 29 -4.13 -6.10 0.50
CA ALA A 29 -5.37 -6.17 1.26
C ALA A 29 -5.36 -7.29 2.32
N TYR A 30 -4.77 -8.45 2.00
CA TYR A 30 -4.76 -9.60 2.88
C TYR A 30 -3.68 -9.49 3.98
N PHE A 31 -2.41 -9.25 3.63
CA PHE A 31 -1.31 -9.24 4.59
C PHE A 31 -1.14 -7.88 5.28
N ARG A 32 -1.30 -6.77 4.54
CA ARG A 32 -1.10 -5.42 5.10
C ARG A 32 -2.33 -4.93 5.85
N MET A 33 -3.53 -5.25 5.35
CA MET A 33 -4.77 -4.73 5.92
C MET A 33 -5.59 -5.76 6.70
N GLY A 34 -5.29 -7.05 6.60
CA GLY A 34 -6.05 -8.11 7.29
C GLY A 34 -7.51 -8.24 6.82
N ILE A 35 -7.82 -7.77 5.61
CA ILE A 35 -9.19 -7.63 5.12
C ILE A 35 -9.64 -8.89 4.38
N LYS A 36 -10.88 -9.30 4.62
CA LYS A 36 -11.50 -10.46 3.95
C LYS A 36 -11.95 -10.10 2.53
N HIS A 37 -11.93 -11.09 1.64
CA HIS A 37 -12.32 -10.95 0.22
C HIS A 37 -13.62 -10.18 -0.02
N GLY A 38 -14.65 -10.36 0.81
CA GLY A 38 -15.94 -9.67 0.66
C GLY A 38 -15.85 -8.14 0.83
N GLU A 39 -15.02 -7.66 1.76
CA GLU A 39 -14.86 -6.23 2.03
C GLU A 39 -14.02 -5.53 0.96
N ILE A 40 -13.06 -6.24 0.35
CA ILE A 40 -12.27 -5.74 -0.78
C ILE A 40 -13.21 -5.40 -1.95
N LEU A 41 -14.16 -6.30 -2.26
CA LEU A 41 -15.12 -6.09 -3.36
C LEU A 41 -16.10 -4.94 -3.06
N GLN A 42 -16.57 -4.82 -1.82
CA GLN A 42 -17.55 -3.80 -1.44
C GLN A 42 -16.96 -2.39 -1.28
N SER A 43 -15.67 -2.29 -0.94
CA SER A 43 -15.01 -1.00 -0.72
C SER A 43 -14.72 -0.24 -2.01
N GLY A 44 -14.65 -0.92 -3.16
CA GLY A 44 -14.11 -0.33 -4.38
C GLY A 44 -12.59 -0.28 -4.37
N PHE A 45 -11.93 -1.22 -3.66
CA PHE A 45 -10.48 -1.29 -3.52
C PHE A 45 -9.71 -1.24 -4.84
N PHE A 46 -10.32 -1.78 -5.88
CA PHE A 46 -9.78 -1.84 -7.24
C PHE A 46 -10.02 -0.59 -8.08
N GLN A 47 -10.76 0.40 -7.58
CA GLN A 47 -11.02 1.67 -8.28
C GLN A 47 -9.95 2.73 -8.00
N ALA A 48 -9.17 2.58 -6.93
CA ALA A 48 -8.06 3.46 -6.59
C ALA A 48 -6.72 2.74 -6.81
N SER A 49 -5.68 3.50 -7.12
CA SER A 49 -4.34 2.93 -7.27
C SER A 49 -3.80 2.44 -5.94
N LEU A 50 -3.00 1.36 -5.97
CA LEU A 50 -2.39 0.80 -4.76
C LEU A 50 -1.51 1.83 -4.04
N ALA A 51 -0.83 2.70 -4.80
CA ALA A 51 -0.03 3.79 -4.26
C ALA A 51 -0.89 4.81 -3.50
N GLU A 52 -2.06 5.16 -4.03
CA GLU A 52 -3.00 6.06 -3.35
C GLU A 52 -3.54 5.46 -2.05
N ILE A 53 -3.94 4.19 -2.10
CA ILE A 53 -4.40 3.46 -0.92
C ILE A 53 -3.29 3.40 0.13
N ASN A 54 -2.06 3.07 -0.28
CA ASN A 54 -0.92 2.97 0.63
C ASN A 54 -0.58 4.31 1.28
N LYS A 55 -0.59 5.42 0.52
CA LYS A 55 -0.41 6.77 1.07
C LYS A 55 -1.41 7.08 2.17
N ARG A 56 -2.70 6.86 1.91
CA ARG A 56 -3.78 7.12 2.88
C ARG A 56 -3.64 6.27 4.13
N ILE A 57 -3.33 4.98 3.98
CA ILE A 57 -3.13 4.08 5.12
C ILE A 57 -1.89 4.47 5.92
N ASN A 58 -0.76 4.76 5.27
CA ASN A 58 0.47 5.17 5.95
C ASN A 58 0.26 6.47 6.75
N PHE A 59 -0.47 7.44 6.19
CA PHE A 59 -0.81 8.67 6.89
C PHE A 59 -1.63 8.39 8.15
N LEU A 60 -2.69 7.57 8.05
CA LEU A 60 -3.51 7.21 9.21
C LEU A 60 -2.73 6.40 10.26
N GLU A 61 -1.78 5.56 9.85
CA GLU A 61 -0.91 4.82 10.77
C GLU A 61 0.01 5.76 11.54
N ARG A 62 0.64 6.73 10.88
CA ARG A 62 1.49 7.73 11.55
C ARG A 62 0.70 8.61 12.52
N LEU A 63 -0.58 8.85 12.22
CA LEU A 63 -1.50 9.56 13.11
C LEU A 63 -2.09 8.66 14.22
N GLY A 64 -1.79 7.36 14.23
CA GLY A 64 -2.37 6.40 15.19
C GLY A 64 -3.88 6.19 15.02
N ARG A 65 -4.45 6.56 13.87
CA ARG A 65 -5.88 6.40 13.54
C ARG A 65 -6.16 5.14 12.73
N TYR A 66 -5.13 4.47 12.25
CA TYR A 66 -5.22 3.16 11.64
C TYR A 66 -4.15 2.26 12.24
N GLN A 67 -4.51 1.01 12.50
CA GLN A 67 -3.60 -0.01 12.97
C GLN A 67 -3.66 -1.21 12.04
N THR A 68 -2.50 -1.65 11.54
CA THR A 68 -2.40 -2.94 10.84
C THR A 68 -2.86 -4.06 11.79
N PRO A 69 -3.83 -4.90 11.39
CA PRO A 69 -4.30 -5.97 12.26
C PRO A 69 -3.20 -6.98 12.59
N ASP A 70 -3.24 -7.53 13.81
CA ASP A 70 -2.34 -8.63 14.20
C ASP A 70 -2.66 -9.91 13.41
N LYS A 71 -1.88 -10.98 13.56
CA LYS A 71 -2.05 -12.29 12.90
C LYS A 71 -3.45 -12.89 13.05
N LYS A 72 -4.22 -12.45 14.05
CA LYS A 72 -5.62 -12.85 14.30
C LYS A 72 -6.67 -11.92 13.67
N GLY A 73 -6.24 -10.90 12.93
CA GLY A 73 -7.12 -9.89 12.33
C GLY A 73 -7.71 -8.91 13.34
N GLN A 74 -7.06 -8.74 14.50
CA GLN A 74 -7.54 -7.87 15.58
C GLN A 74 -6.71 -6.58 15.64
N THR A 75 -7.38 -5.48 15.98
CA THR A 75 -6.78 -4.16 16.22
C THR A 75 -7.18 -3.67 17.61
N GLN A 76 -6.32 -2.88 18.25
CA GLN A 76 -6.61 -2.26 19.56
C GLN A 76 -7.53 -1.05 19.39
N ILE A 77 -7.45 -0.39 18.23
CA ILE A 77 -8.33 0.71 17.82
C ILE A 77 -9.35 0.24 16.78
N VAL A 78 -10.48 0.92 16.69
CA VAL A 78 -11.45 0.68 15.63
C VAL A 78 -10.99 1.41 14.36
N ASN A 79 -10.48 0.66 13.39
CA ASN A 79 -10.04 1.24 12.12
C ASN A 79 -11.22 1.85 11.34
N PRO A 80 -11.00 2.98 10.63
CA PRO A 80 -11.99 3.51 9.70
C PRO A 80 -12.34 2.48 8.61
N LYS A 81 -13.58 2.53 8.12
CA LYS A 81 -14.04 1.61 7.08
C LYS A 81 -13.22 1.81 5.80
N LEU A 82 -12.80 0.73 5.16
CA LEU A 82 -12.02 0.81 3.92
C LEU A 82 -12.73 1.60 2.83
N LYS A 83 -14.04 1.43 2.71
CA LYS A 83 -14.87 2.18 1.76
C LYS A 83 -14.77 3.70 1.95
N SER A 84 -14.71 4.20 3.19
CA SER A 84 -14.59 5.64 3.44
C SER A 84 -13.17 6.13 3.14
N ILE A 85 -12.14 5.34 3.43
CA ILE A 85 -10.75 5.68 3.10
C ILE A 85 -10.56 5.81 1.59
N ILE A 86 -11.14 4.90 0.80
CA ILE A 86 -10.90 4.82 -0.65
C ILE A 86 -11.79 5.77 -1.44
N ARG A 87 -13.07 5.89 -1.08
CA ARG A 87 -14.04 6.67 -1.86
C ARG A 87 -14.12 8.13 -1.47
N ALA A 88 -13.57 8.52 -0.31
CA ALA A 88 -13.52 9.92 0.09
C ALA A 88 -12.68 10.74 -0.90
N SER A 89 -13.11 11.99 -1.12
CA SER A 89 -12.25 13.00 -1.72
C SER A 89 -11.01 13.20 -0.85
N GLU A 90 -9.93 13.75 -1.41
CA GLU A 90 -8.72 14.02 -0.62
C GLU A 90 -9.04 14.93 0.58
N GLN A 91 -9.87 15.96 0.36
CA GLN A 91 -10.30 16.88 1.40
C GLN A 91 -11.09 16.16 2.51
N ASP A 92 -12.11 15.37 2.17
CA ASP A 92 -12.91 14.64 3.17
C ASP A 92 -12.08 13.60 3.91
N PHE A 93 -11.15 12.95 3.22
CA PHE A 93 -10.23 12.01 3.84
C PHE A 93 -9.39 12.72 4.92
N VAL A 94 -8.85 13.89 4.62
CA VAL A 94 -7.98 14.61 5.56
C VAL A 94 -8.77 15.21 6.72
N THR A 95 -9.91 15.87 6.44
CA THR A 95 -10.68 16.58 7.47
C THR A 95 -11.52 15.65 8.33
N GLU A 96 -12.23 14.68 7.74
CA GLU A 96 -13.19 13.84 8.45
C GLU A 96 -12.60 12.54 8.97
N ILE A 97 -11.66 11.93 8.23
CA ILE A 97 -11.08 10.63 8.59
C ILE A 97 -9.76 10.82 9.34
N ALA A 98 -8.83 11.58 8.78
CA ALA A 98 -7.52 11.82 9.39
C ALA A 98 -7.57 12.89 10.50
N ARG A 99 -8.61 13.75 10.50
CA ARG A 99 -8.77 14.87 11.45
C ARG A 99 -7.50 15.72 11.50
N SER A 100 -6.99 16.07 10.32
CA SER A 100 -5.75 16.80 10.08
C SER A 100 -6.02 17.90 9.04
N SER A 101 -5.02 18.72 8.74
CA SER A 101 -5.09 19.76 7.72
C SER A 101 -4.58 19.25 6.37
N ILE A 102 -5.11 19.82 5.27
CA ILE A 102 -4.66 19.50 3.91
C ILE A 102 -3.16 19.79 3.75
N GLU A 103 -2.67 20.86 4.40
CA GLU A 103 -1.26 21.24 4.37
C GLU A 103 -0.35 20.16 4.97
N GLU A 104 -0.74 19.58 6.12
CA GLU A 104 0.00 18.46 6.73
C GLU A 104 0.02 17.23 5.80
N TYR A 105 -1.09 16.96 5.11
CA TYR A 105 -1.17 15.85 4.16
C TYR A 105 -0.29 16.08 2.92
N GLU A 106 -0.24 17.31 2.40
CA GLU A 106 0.65 17.68 1.29
C GLU A 106 2.14 17.53 1.66
N VAL A 107 2.52 17.99 2.85
CA VAL A 107 3.88 17.81 3.38
C VAL A 107 4.19 16.32 3.52
N PHE A 108 3.25 15.55 4.06
CA PHE A 108 3.39 14.11 4.18
C PHE A 108 3.59 13.41 2.83
N LYS A 109 2.84 13.79 1.79
CA LYS A 109 3.01 13.23 0.43
C LYS A 109 4.44 13.41 -0.09
N LYS A 110 5.04 14.59 0.14
CA LYS A 110 6.43 14.88 -0.24
C LYS A 110 7.44 14.05 0.56
N LEU A 111 7.24 13.94 1.87
CA LEU A 111 8.10 13.13 2.74
C LEU A 111 8.05 11.65 2.35
N LEU A 112 6.86 11.11 2.09
CA LEU A 112 6.71 9.71 1.70
C LEU A 112 7.39 9.42 0.35
N ALA A 113 7.26 10.33 -0.63
CA ALA A 113 7.95 10.19 -1.92
C ALA A 113 9.48 10.16 -1.75
N ASN A 114 10.02 11.00 -0.87
CA ASN A 114 11.46 11.00 -0.57
C ASN A 114 11.90 9.72 0.14
N GLU A 115 11.11 9.20 1.08
CA GLU A 115 11.41 7.92 1.77
C GLU A 115 11.38 6.73 0.80
N GLU A 116 10.44 6.71 -0.16
CA GLU A 116 10.37 5.67 -1.20
C GLU A 116 11.58 5.74 -2.15
N GLU A 117 12.05 6.94 -2.49
CA GLU A 117 13.25 7.14 -3.29
C GLU A 117 14.51 6.68 -2.55
N GLN A 118 14.67 7.07 -1.29
CA GLN A 118 15.80 6.63 -0.47
C GLN A 118 15.84 5.12 -0.29
N ARG A 119 14.67 4.47 -0.16
CA ARG A 119 14.59 3.02 -0.06
C ARG A 119 15.04 2.33 -1.34
N ARG A 120 14.63 2.83 -2.52
CA ARG A 120 15.11 2.31 -3.81
C ARG A 120 16.62 2.44 -3.94
N GLN A 121 17.18 3.59 -3.61
CA GLN A 121 18.63 3.81 -3.66
C GLN A 121 19.39 2.88 -2.71
N GLN A 122 18.84 2.59 -1.52
CA GLN A 122 19.43 1.62 -0.59
C GLN A 122 19.36 0.19 -1.10
N GLU A 123 18.24 -0.21 -1.71
CA GLU A 123 18.08 -1.53 -2.34
C GLU A 123 19.08 -1.71 -3.50
N GLU A 124 19.21 -0.71 -4.37
CA GLU A 124 20.16 -0.70 -5.50
C GLU A 124 21.63 -0.77 -5.01
N ALA A 125 22.00 0.01 -3.98
CA ALA A 125 23.34 -0.03 -3.41
C ALA A 125 23.67 -1.37 -2.74
N MET A 126 22.67 -2.05 -2.16
CA MET A 126 22.86 -3.37 -1.55
C MET A 126 23.03 -4.47 -2.61
N GLU A 127 22.32 -4.36 -3.74
CA GLU A 127 22.51 -5.26 -4.88
C GLU A 127 23.90 -5.08 -5.53
N GLU A 128 24.38 -3.84 -5.67
CA GLU A 128 25.73 -3.55 -6.20
C GLU A 128 26.85 -4.11 -5.31
N PHE A 129 26.68 -4.05 -3.99
CA PHE A 129 27.66 -4.60 -3.03
C PHE A 129 27.67 -6.14 -3.03
N SER A 130 26.52 -6.78 -3.28
CA SER A 130 26.42 -8.25 -3.31
C SER A 130 27.10 -8.88 -4.53
N ASP A 131 27.33 -8.14 -5.61
CA ASP A 131 27.97 -8.64 -6.83
C ASP A 131 29.51 -8.55 -6.78
N SER A 132 30.08 -7.96 -5.72
CA SER A 132 31.53 -7.77 -5.54
C SER A 132 32.22 -8.80 -4.63
N GLU A 133 31.50 -9.78 -4.04
CA GLU A 133 32.10 -10.79 -3.14
C GLU A 133 32.39 -12.16 -3.80
N ASN A 134 32.44 -12.25 -5.13
CA ASN A 134 32.86 -13.46 -5.87
C ASN A 134 34.16 -13.24 -6.66
N ASP A 135 35.24 -12.81 -6.00
CA ASP A 135 36.60 -12.97 -6.54
C ASP A 135 37.64 -12.95 -5.41
N ASP A 136 37.82 -14.07 -4.71
CA ASP A 136 39.17 -14.57 -4.40
C ASP A 136 39.14 -15.98 -3.79
N GLY A 137 39.94 -16.89 -4.33
CA GLY A 137 40.14 -18.20 -3.69
C GLY A 137 40.63 -19.38 -4.53
N SER A 138 41.20 -19.21 -5.73
CA SER A 138 42.00 -20.30 -6.34
C SER A 138 43.46 -20.19 -5.90
N GLY A 139 43.72 -20.50 -4.63
CA GLY A 139 45.05 -20.74 -4.11
C GLY A 139 45.39 -22.23 -4.17
N SER A 140 46.25 -22.57 -5.14
CA SER A 140 47.27 -23.63 -5.15
C SER A 140 47.10 -24.89 -4.29
N GLU A 141 47.08 -26.07 -4.92
CA GLU A 141 47.89 -27.26 -4.57
C GLU A 141 48.12 -28.14 -5.82
#